data_AF-A0A835LDD3-F1
#
_entry.id   AF-A0A835LDD3-F1
#
_cell.length_a   1.000
_cell.length_b   1.000
_cell.length_c   1.000
_cell.angle_alpha   90.00
_cell.angle_beta   90.00
_cell.angle_gamma   90.00
#
_symmetry.space_group_name_H-M   'P 1'
#
loop_
_entity.id
_entity.type
_entity.pdbx_description
1 polymer ?
#
loop_
_entity_poly.entity_id
_entity_poly.type
_entity_poly.pdbx_seq_one_letter_code
_entity_poly.pdbx_strand_id
1 'polypeptide(L)'
;NKTSLFVKHPKKKTHNVFVRRLITTLNLKVNTNINSKSIKWSKIRCSSLKRNRKYNITLLPGDGIGPEVIPVAKKVLTLATSQQGIEFEFKEMPVGGAALDLVGVPLPD
;
A
#
# COMPACT_ATOMS: atom_id res chain seq x y z
N ASN A 1 11.13 -12.28 -48.54
CA ASN A 1 12.54 -11.84 -48.54
C ASN A 1 12.83 -10.99 -47.30
N LYS A 2 13.85 -11.42 -46.52
CA LYS A 2 14.40 -10.86 -45.26
C LYS A 2 13.46 -11.03 -44.05
N THR A 3 13.55 -12.02 -43.14
CA THR A 3 14.63 -12.66 -42.33
C THR A 3 15.38 -11.72 -41.38
N SER A 4 14.93 -11.65 -40.14
CA SER A 4 15.73 -11.43 -38.93
C SER A 4 15.11 -12.32 -37.82
N LEU A 5 15.53 -13.58 -37.63
CA LEU A 5 16.72 -13.99 -36.86
C LEU A 5 16.93 -13.16 -35.59
N PHE A 6 16.25 -13.53 -34.50
CA PHE A 6 16.73 -13.27 -33.15
C PHE A 6 16.66 -14.54 -32.29
N VAL A 7 17.78 -15.25 -32.39
CA VAL A 7 18.44 -16.16 -31.44
C VAL A 7 17.68 -16.51 -30.15
N LYS A 8 17.27 -17.79 -30.05
CA LYS A 8 16.98 -18.51 -28.81
C LYS A 8 18.17 -18.41 -27.85
N HIS A 9 17.92 -18.01 -26.59
CA HIS A 9 18.83 -18.27 -25.49
C HIS A 9 18.23 -19.33 -24.54
N PRO A 10 18.92 -20.46 -24.30
CA PRO A 10 18.43 -21.55 -23.48
C PRO A 10 18.59 -21.30 -21.97
N LYS A 11 17.72 -21.97 -21.21
CA LYS A 11 17.61 -21.97 -19.75
C LYS A 11 18.94 -22.34 -19.07
N LYS A 12 19.45 -21.47 -18.18
CA LYS A 12 20.47 -21.86 -17.19
C LYS A 12 19.80 -22.50 -15.97
N LYS A 13 19.67 -23.84 -16.00
CA LYS A 13 19.43 -24.68 -14.82
C LYS A 13 20.78 -25.24 -14.35
N THR A 14 21.44 -24.55 -13.44
CA THR A 14 22.74 -24.92 -12.85
C THR A 14 22.90 -24.02 -11.61
N HIS A 15 23.08 -24.43 -10.36
CA HIS A 15 23.56 -25.66 -9.75
C HIS A 15 22.91 -25.79 -8.37
N ASN A 16 22.12 -26.84 -8.13
CA ASN A 16 21.77 -27.27 -6.76
C ASN A 16 22.03 -28.78 -6.61
N VAL A 17 23.11 -29.24 -7.25
CA VAL A 17 23.58 -30.64 -7.25
C VAL A 17 24.95 -30.75 -6.58
N PHE A 18 25.61 -29.61 -6.29
CA PHE A 18 26.95 -29.60 -5.69
C PHE A 18 26.93 -29.69 -4.15
N VAL A 19 25.81 -29.34 -3.49
CA VAL A 19 25.69 -29.46 -2.02
C VAL A 19 25.43 -30.90 -1.58
N ARG A 20 25.13 -31.84 -2.51
CA ARG A 20 24.80 -33.24 -2.17
C ARG A 20 25.97 -34.23 -2.21
N ARG A 21 27.21 -33.79 -2.52
CA ARG A 21 28.35 -34.70 -2.78
C ARG A 21 29.48 -34.65 -1.75
N LEU A 22 29.31 -33.94 -0.64
CA LEU A 22 30.31 -33.85 0.44
C LEU A 22 29.94 -34.65 1.70
N ILE A 23 28.75 -35.27 1.75
CA ILE A 23 28.24 -35.92 2.98
C ILE A 23 28.62 -37.42 3.06
N THR A 24 29.22 -38.00 2.02
CA THR A 24 29.45 -39.46 1.93
C THR A 24 30.77 -39.99 2.50
N THR A 25 31.56 -39.20 3.25
CA THR A 25 32.87 -39.67 3.76
C THR A 25 33.15 -39.48 5.24
N LEU A 26 32.11 -39.31 6.07
CA LEU A 26 32.29 -39.31 7.52
C LEU A 26 31.34 -40.32 8.17
N ASN A 27 31.92 -41.45 8.55
CA ASN A 27 31.39 -42.45 9.47
C ASN A 27 31.30 -41.85 10.89
N LEU A 28 30.53 -40.78 11.06
CA LEU A 28 30.20 -40.22 12.36
C LEU A 28 28.92 -40.90 12.84
N LYS A 29 29.09 -41.80 13.80
CA LYS A 29 28.03 -42.33 14.66
C LYS A 29 27.43 -41.18 15.47
N VAL A 30 26.57 -40.37 14.85
CA VAL A 30 25.78 -39.36 15.55
C VAL A 30 24.58 -40.08 16.16
N ASN A 31 24.77 -40.54 17.40
CA ASN A 31 23.66 -40.85 18.29
C ASN A 31 23.10 -39.53 18.79
N THR A 32 22.05 -39.03 18.14
CA THR A 32 21.21 -37.97 18.70
C THR A 32 19.76 -38.38 18.54
N ASN A 33 19.13 -38.65 19.68
CA ASN A 33 17.70 -38.76 19.86
C ASN A 33 17.07 -37.40 19.53
N ILE A 34 16.78 -37.18 18.25
CA ILE A 34 16.05 -36.01 17.78
C ILE A 34 14.56 -36.38 17.81
N ASN A 35 13.94 -36.04 18.94
CA ASN A 35 12.49 -35.98 19.09
C ASN A 35 11.93 -35.09 17.96
N SER A 36 11.14 -35.70 17.07
CA SER A 36 10.59 -35.07 15.87
C SER A 36 9.47 -34.07 16.19
N LYS A 37 9.78 -33.04 16.97
CA LYS A 37 8.96 -31.82 16.95
C LYS A 37 9.28 -31.09 15.67
N SER A 38 8.56 -31.45 14.61
CA SER A 38 8.57 -30.80 13.30
C SER A 38 8.69 -29.30 13.47
N ILE A 39 9.83 -28.73 13.08
CA ILE A 39 9.98 -27.29 12.89
C ILE A 39 9.07 -26.97 11.70
N LYS A 40 7.81 -26.67 11.99
CA LYS A 40 6.88 -26.12 11.00
C LYS A 40 7.43 -24.75 10.64
N TRP A 41 8.00 -24.63 9.45
CA TRP A 41 8.27 -23.36 8.80
C TRP A 41 6.91 -22.68 8.54
N SER A 42 6.34 -22.05 9.55
CA SER A 42 5.18 -21.20 9.40
C SER A 42 5.61 -20.06 8.51
N LYS A 43 5.24 -20.19 7.23
CA LYS A 43 5.30 -19.16 6.20
C LYS A 43 4.91 -17.82 6.84
N ILE A 44 5.89 -16.98 7.13
CA ILE A 44 5.67 -15.64 7.66
C ILE A 44 4.95 -14.88 6.55
N ARG A 45 3.61 -14.89 6.59
CA ARG A 45 2.79 -14.02 5.77
C ARG A 45 2.85 -12.66 6.46
N CYS A 46 3.76 -11.79 6.01
CA CYS A 46 3.62 -10.38 6.32
C CYS A 46 2.31 -9.92 5.68
N SER A 47 1.29 -9.71 6.51
CA SER A 47 -0.02 -9.22 6.08
C SER A 47 0.06 -7.71 5.95
N SER A 48 0.44 -7.23 4.76
CA SER A 48 0.25 -5.83 4.37
C SER A 48 -1.25 -5.55 4.23
N LEU A 49 -1.96 -5.46 5.36
CA LEU A 49 -3.37 -5.10 5.40
C LEU A 49 -3.49 -3.61 5.10
N LYS A 50 -4.02 -3.27 3.92
CA LYS A 50 -4.56 -1.94 3.66
C LYS A 50 -5.70 -1.72 4.66
N ARG A 51 -5.46 -0.90 5.69
CA ARG A 51 -6.51 -0.52 6.63
C ARG A 51 -7.44 0.46 5.94
N ASN A 52 -8.74 0.15 5.91
CA ASN A 52 -9.74 1.14 5.54
C ASN A 52 -9.74 2.25 6.60
N ARG A 53 -9.48 3.49 6.18
CA ARG A 53 -9.39 4.65 7.08
C ARG A 53 -10.39 5.69 6.64
N LYS A 54 -11.28 6.07 7.54
CA LYS A 54 -12.25 7.14 7.33
C LYS A 54 -11.81 8.40 8.05
N TYR A 55 -11.86 9.54 7.36
CA TYR A 55 -11.58 10.85 7.94
C TYR A 55 -12.72 11.82 7.63
N ASN A 56 -13.07 12.63 8.62
CA ASN A 56 -14.07 13.68 8.48
C ASN A 56 -13.33 15.00 8.24
N ILE A 57 -13.64 15.66 7.13
CA ILE A 57 -12.99 16.89 6.68
C ILE A 57 -14.05 17.97 6.59
N THR A 58 -13.88 19.03 7.37
CA THR A 58 -14.70 20.23 7.22
C THR A 58 -14.12 21.10 6.10
N LEU A 59 -14.94 21.43 5.12
CA LEU A 59 -14.62 22.36 4.05
C LEU A 59 -15.10 23.75 4.43
N LEU A 60 -14.17 24.69 4.52
CA LEU A 60 -14.44 26.08 4.84
C LEU A 60 -14.05 26.92 3.62
N PRO A 61 -14.98 27.15 2.66
CA PRO A 61 -14.65 27.86 1.45
C PRO A 61 -14.29 29.31 1.69
N GLY A 62 -14.85 29.95 2.72
CA GLY A 62 -14.56 31.35 3.04
C GLY A 62 -14.94 32.29 1.89
N ASP A 63 -14.10 33.30 1.66
CA ASP A 63 -14.38 34.42 0.76
C ASP A 63 -13.44 34.47 -0.45
N GLY A 64 -13.77 35.34 -1.41
CA GLY A 64 -12.97 35.56 -2.60
C GLY A 64 -13.03 34.34 -3.53
N ILE A 65 -11.86 33.76 -3.85
CA ILE A 65 -11.73 32.61 -4.77
C ILE A 65 -11.96 31.25 -4.10
N GLY A 66 -12.19 31.23 -2.79
CA GLY A 66 -12.30 30.02 -2.00
C GLY A 66 -13.42 29.07 -2.46
N PRO A 67 -14.64 29.57 -2.70
CA PRO A 67 -15.75 28.78 -3.26
C PRO A 67 -15.45 28.12 -4.61
N GLU A 68 -14.53 28.66 -5.41
CA GLU A 68 -14.15 28.14 -6.72
C GLU A 68 -13.07 27.05 -6.62
N VAL A 69 -12.10 27.20 -5.71
CA VAL A 69 -10.96 26.27 -5.60
C VAL A 69 -11.28 25.04 -4.74
N ILE A 70 -12.11 25.18 -3.72
CA ILE A 70 -12.46 24.08 -2.79
C ILE A 70 -13.11 22.88 -3.50
N PRO A 71 -14.07 23.06 -4.43
CA PRO A 71 -14.64 21.93 -5.17
C PRO A 71 -13.61 21.18 -6.01
N VAL A 72 -12.58 21.87 -6.53
CA VAL A 72 -11.49 21.24 -7.28
C VAL A 72 -10.59 20.45 -6.33
N ALA A 73 -10.21 21.01 -5.18
CA ALA A 73 -9.43 20.32 -4.17
C ALA A 73 -10.13 19.03 -3.69
N LYS A 74 -11.45 19.10 -3.43
CA LYS A 74 -12.29 17.94 -3.08
C LYS A 74 -12.19 16.85 -4.14
N LYS A 75 -12.30 17.19 -5.43
CA LYS A 75 -12.16 16.23 -6.55
C LYS A 75 -10.78 15.59 -6.58
N VAL A 76 -9.71 16.37 -6.44
CA VAL A 76 -8.33 15.84 -6.43
C VAL A 76 -8.13 14.88 -5.26
N LEU A 77 -8.64 15.22 -4.07
CA LEU A 77 -8.57 14.35 -2.89
C LEU A 77 -9.31 13.03 -3.11
N THR A 78 -10.53 13.07 -3.65
CA THR A 78 -11.30 11.86 -3.98
C THR A 78 -10.56 10.97 -4.99
N LEU A 79 -9.93 11.55 -6.01
CA LEU A 79 -9.14 10.81 -6.99
C LEU A 79 -7.89 10.18 -6.36
N ALA A 80 -7.17 10.95 -5.53
CA ALA A 80 -5.96 10.50 -4.85
C ALA A 80 -6.22 9.33 -3.89
N THR A 81 -7.39 9.28 -3.24
CA THR A 81 -7.71 8.24 -2.26
C THR A 81 -8.37 6.99 -2.83
N SER A 82 -8.89 7.05 -4.06
CA SER A 82 -9.59 5.94 -4.74
C SER A 82 -8.86 4.58 -4.66
N GLN A 83 -7.53 4.58 -4.65
CA GLN A 83 -6.71 3.35 -4.62
C GLN A 83 -6.05 3.08 -3.25
N GLN A 84 -6.16 4.00 -2.30
CA GLN A 84 -5.41 3.96 -1.03
C GLN A 84 -6.21 3.36 0.13
N GLY A 85 -7.49 3.03 -0.07
CA GLY A 85 -8.36 2.56 1.02
C GLY A 85 -8.60 3.64 2.08
N ILE A 86 -8.67 4.89 1.62
CA ILE A 86 -8.96 6.05 2.46
C ILE A 86 -10.31 6.60 2.01
N GLU A 87 -11.21 6.80 2.96
CA GLU A 87 -12.54 7.38 2.75
C GLU A 87 -12.59 8.76 3.39
N PHE A 88 -13.15 9.73 2.68
CA PHE A 88 -13.32 11.10 3.16
C PHE A 88 -14.80 11.44 3.24
N GLU A 89 -15.23 11.94 4.40
CA GLU A 89 -16.53 12.54 4.61
C GLU A 89 -16.36 14.05 4.67
N PHE A 90 -16.99 14.77 3.74
CA PHE A 90 -16.84 16.22 3.64
C PHE A 90 -18.08 16.93 4.18
N LYS A 91 -17.89 17.89 5.09
CA LYS A 91 -18.94 18.78 5.59
C LYS A 91 -18.58 20.22 5.30
N GLU A 92 -19.42 20.95 4.58
CA GLU A 92 -19.20 22.36 4.28
C GLU A 92 -19.78 23.24 5.40
N MET A 93 -19.04 24.26 5.83
CA MET A 93 -19.51 25.27 6.80
C MET A 93 -19.05 26.67 6.40
N PRO A 94 -19.87 27.72 6.62
CA PRO A 94 -19.49 29.08 6.29
C PRO A 94 -18.46 29.62 7.30
N VAL A 95 -17.54 30.47 6.82
CA VAL A 95 -16.57 31.19 7.64
C VAL A 95 -16.24 32.54 6.99
N GLY A 96 -15.78 33.51 7.77
CA GLY A 96 -15.31 34.80 7.24
C GLY A 96 -16.44 35.76 6.89
N GLY A 97 -16.23 36.56 5.83
CA GLY A 97 -17.23 37.46 5.25
C GLY A 97 -18.51 36.73 4.84
N ALA A 98 -18.38 35.55 4.24
CA ALA A 98 -19.49 34.71 3.84
C ALA A 98 -20.33 34.28 5.04
N ALA A 99 -19.72 34.05 6.20
CA ALA A 99 -20.46 33.80 7.43
C ALA A 99 -21.08 35.07 8.01
N LEU A 100 -20.39 36.21 7.97
CA LEU A 100 -20.96 37.50 8.37
C LEU A 100 -22.23 37.83 7.58
N ASP A 101 -22.21 37.61 6.27
CA ASP A 101 -23.34 37.89 5.39
C ASP A 101 -24.52 36.94 5.63
N LEU A 102 -24.25 35.67 6.00
CA LEU A 102 -25.28 34.64 6.20
C LEU A 102 -25.88 34.63 7.60
N VAL A 103 -25.04 34.74 8.64
CA VAL A 103 -25.43 34.54 10.04
C VAL A 103 -25.06 35.71 10.94
N GLY A 104 -24.46 36.78 10.40
CA GLY A 104 -24.08 37.97 11.18
C GLY A 104 -22.85 37.78 12.07
N VAL A 105 -22.22 36.60 12.05
CA VAL A 105 -21.03 36.28 12.83
C VAL A 105 -19.95 35.67 11.93
N PRO A 106 -18.66 36.04 12.09
CA PRO A 106 -17.59 35.57 11.19
C PRO A 106 -17.23 34.09 11.39
N LEU A 107 -17.57 33.51 12.54
CA LEU A 107 -17.35 32.11 12.84
C LEU A 107 -18.55 31.59 13.65
N PRO A 108 -19.51 30.90 12.99
CA PRO A 108 -20.63 30.26 13.64
C PRO A 108 -20.20 29.01 14.43
N ASP A 109 -21.01 28.64 15.44
CA ASP A 109 -20.82 27.48 16.32
C ASP A 109 -21.02 26.11 15.63
#